data_AF-A0A397V9C1-F1
#
_entry.id   AF-A0A397V9C1-F1
#
_cell.length_a   1.000
_cell.length_b   1.000
_cell.length_c   1.000
_cell.angle_alpha   90.00
_cell.angle_beta   90.00
_cell.angle_gamma   90.00
#
_symmetry.space_group_name_H-M   'P 1'
#
loop_
_entity.id
_entity.type
_entity.pdbx_description
1 polymer ?
#
loop_
_entity_poly.entity_id
_entity_poly.type
_entity_poly.pdbx_seq_one_letter_code
_entity_poly.pdbx_strand_id
1 'polypeptide(L)'
;FDYQKNVWKRKAQTDVCLKGLDNFKDIKNEFLKEIENQHKHGGNSAIAIYGITKNLKDGNYMIVMEYAKQGSLRKLLDSKYSELDW
;
A
#
# COMPACT_ATOMS: atom_id res chain seq x y z
N PHE A 1 -2.12 -16.86 9.96
CA PHE A 1 -1.59 -18.18 9.58
C PHE A 1 -2.33 -19.23 10.40
N ASP A 2 -2.78 -20.31 9.79
CA ASP A 2 -3.34 -21.45 10.53
C ASP A 2 -2.21 -22.43 10.83
N TYR A 3 -1.72 -22.44 12.08
CA TYR A 3 -0.61 -23.28 12.51
C TYR A 3 -0.95 -24.78 12.49
N GLN A 4 -2.21 -25.16 12.70
CA GLN A 4 -2.62 -26.56 12.71
C GLN A 4 -2.70 -27.13 11.30
N LYS A 5 -3.16 -26.31 10.35
CA LYS A 5 -3.29 -26.70 8.95
C LYS A 5 -2.08 -26.32 8.09
N ASN A 6 -1.11 -25.61 8.66
CA ASN A 6 0.07 -25.09 7.99
C ASN A 6 -0.25 -24.28 6.71
N VAL A 7 -1.32 -23.46 6.76
CA VAL A 7 -1.80 -22.68 5.60
C VAL A 7 -2.00 -21.20 5.91
N TRP A 8 -1.70 -20.36 4.93
CA TRP A 8 -2.05 -18.95 4.95
C TRP A 8 -3.53 -18.78 4.64
N LYS A 9 -4.33 -18.46 5.66
CA LYS A 9 -5.71 -18.02 5.46
C LYS A 9 -5.69 -16.59 4.90
N ARG A 10 -6.31 -16.40 3.73
CA ARG A 10 -6.58 -15.04 3.23
C ARG A 10 -7.57 -14.36 4.15
N LYS A 11 -7.35 -13.07 4.39
CA LYS A 11 -8.39 -12.19 4.93
C LYS A 11 -9.53 -12.09 3.91
N ALA A 12 -10.73 -11.73 4.38
CA ALA A 12 -11.85 -11.44 3.50
C ALA A 12 -11.48 -10.35 2.46
N GLN A 13 -12.30 -10.24 1.42
CA GLN A 13 -12.09 -9.24 0.37
C GLN A 13 -11.86 -7.86 0.97
N THR A 14 -10.75 -7.23 0.61
CA THR A 14 -10.28 -5.96 1.16
C THR A 14 -9.98 -5.03 -0.01
N ASP A 15 -10.40 -3.78 0.09
CA ASP A 15 -10.06 -2.75 -0.88
C ASP A 15 -8.56 -2.46 -0.80
N VAL A 16 -7.90 -2.41 -1.95
CA VAL A 16 -6.46 -2.16 -2.05
C VAL A 16 -6.19 -1.01 -3.00
N CYS A 17 -5.09 -0.30 -2.76
CA CYS A 17 -4.53 0.63 -3.72
C CYS A 17 -3.45 -0.10 -4.54
N LEU A 18 -3.42 0.17 -5.85
CA LEU A 18 -2.37 -0.30 -6.76
C LEU A 18 -1.52 0.89 -7.18
N LYS A 19 -0.24 0.88 -6.79
CA LYS A 19 0.75 1.87 -7.23
C LYS A 19 1.57 1.28 -8.36
N GLY A 20 1.33 1.75 -9.58
CA GLY A 20 2.16 1.47 -10.75
C GLY A 20 3.30 2.48 -10.88
N LEU A 21 4.33 2.11 -11.64
CA LEU A 21 5.40 3.02 -12.04
C LEU A 21 5.62 2.88 -13.55
N ASP A 22 5.53 3.98 -14.28
CA ASP A 22 5.72 4.02 -15.73
C ASP A 22 7.22 4.09 -16.07
N ASN A 23 7.73 3.19 -16.94
CA ASN A 23 9.14 3.08 -17.41
C ASN A 23 10.15 2.37 -16.48
N PHE A 24 10.06 1.04 -16.45
CA PHE A 24 10.79 0.09 -15.61
C PHE A 24 12.32 0.18 -15.46
N LYS A 25 13.06 0.82 -16.37
CA LYS A 25 14.53 0.66 -16.42
C LYS A 25 15.26 1.35 -15.27
N ASP A 26 14.97 2.63 -15.00
CA ASP A 26 15.58 3.37 -13.90
C ASP A 26 14.82 3.17 -12.57
N ILE A 27 13.55 2.78 -12.71
CA ILE A 27 12.56 2.69 -11.64
C ILE A 27 12.72 1.47 -10.74
N LYS A 28 13.36 0.40 -11.21
CA LYS A 28 13.56 -0.82 -10.41
C LYS A 28 14.24 -0.54 -9.07
N ASN A 29 15.23 0.35 -9.04
CA ASN A 29 15.95 0.66 -7.81
C ASN A 29 15.13 1.52 -6.85
N GLU A 30 14.45 2.55 -7.35
CA GLU A 30 13.60 3.40 -6.51
C GLU A 30 12.41 2.62 -5.93
N PHE A 31 11.79 1.77 -6.75
CA PHE A 31 10.71 0.88 -6.33
C PHE A 31 11.13 -0.07 -5.20
N LEU A 32 12.27 -0.75 -5.37
CA LEU A 32 12.80 -1.66 -4.34
C LEU A 32 13.20 -0.88 -3.09
N LYS A 33 13.80 0.30 -3.24
CA LYS A 33 14.18 1.17 -2.12
C LYS A 33 12.96 1.67 -1.34
N GLU A 34 11.85 1.97 -2.01
CA GLU A 34 10.59 2.33 -1.36
C GLU A 34 10.06 1.17 -0.51
N ILE A 35 10.02 -0.05 -1.07
CA ILE A 35 9.58 -1.25 -0.35
C ILE A 35 10.49 -1.53 0.85
N GLU A 36 11.81 -1.46 0.66
CA GLU A 36 12.79 -1.65 1.74
C GLU A 36 12.62 -0.61 2.84
N ASN A 37 12.44 0.66 2.48
CA ASN A 37 12.24 1.73 3.45
C ASN A 37 10.95 1.55 4.24
N GLN A 38 9.86 1.19 3.58
CA GLN A 38 8.58 0.91 4.25
C GLN A 38 8.67 -0.32 5.14
N HIS A 39 9.45 -1.34 4.76
CA HIS A 39 9.68 -2.51 5.61
C HIS A 39 10.52 -2.16 6.85
N LYS A 40 11.56 -1.32 6.70
CA LYS A 40 12.46 -0.91 7.79
C LYS A 40 11.84 0.08 8.76
N HIS A 41 11.04 1.02 8.25
CA HIS A 41 10.53 2.16 9.02
C HIS A 41 8.99 2.17 9.12
N GLY A 42 8.33 1.17 8.55
CA GLY A 42 6.88 1.00 8.66
C GLY A 42 6.46 0.67 10.08
N GLY A 43 5.18 0.90 10.35
CA GLY A 43 4.54 0.61 11.63
C GLY A 43 3.04 0.82 11.53
N ASN A 44 2.35 0.75 12.66
CA ASN A 44 0.87 0.84 12.70
C ASN A 44 0.30 2.16 12.15
N SER A 45 1.12 3.20 12.05
CA SER A 45 0.72 4.51 11.54
C SER A 45 1.08 4.74 10.07
N ALA A 46 1.72 3.76 9.40
CA ALA A 46 2.11 3.85 8.01
C ALA A 46 1.20 2.98 7.13
N ILE A 47 0.99 3.38 5.87
CA ILE A 47 0.25 2.59 4.88
C ILE A 47 0.93 1.23 4.71
N ALA A 48 0.19 0.15 4.97
CA ALA A 48 0.74 -1.19 4.85
C ALA A 48 1.00 -1.56 3.39
N ILE A 49 2.14 -2.20 3.12
CA ILE A 49 2.40 -2.89 1.85
C ILE A 49 2.02 -4.36 2.02
N TYR A 50 1.13 -4.85 1.18
CA TYR A 50 0.69 -6.25 1.18
C TYR A 50 1.51 -7.11 0.23
N GLY A 51 2.09 -6.53 -0.82
CA GLY A 51 2.98 -7.26 -1.72
C GLY A 51 3.12 -6.58 -3.08
N ILE A 52 3.50 -7.39 -4.07
CA ILE A 52 3.73 -6.98 -5.46
C ILE A 52 2.81 -7.80 -6.36
N THR A 53 2.23 -7.16 -7.37
CA THR A 53 1.45 -7.81 -8.42
C THR A 53 1.99 -7.44 -9.79
N LYS A 54 1.59 -8.16 -10.83
CA LYS A 54 1.94 -7.88 -12.23
C LYS A 54 0.67 -7.65 -13.02
N ASN A 55 0.56 -6.50 -13.69
CA ASN A 55 -0.51 -6.23 -14.62
C ASN A 55 -0.30 -7.10 -15.87
N LEU A 56 -1.31 -7.88 -16.23
CA LEU A 56 -1.25 -8.80 -17.38
C LEU A 56 -1.29 -8.07 -18.73
N LYS A 57 -1.81 -6.84 -18.76
CA LYS A 57 -2.00 -6.09 -20.02
C LYS A 57 -0.70 -5.50 -20.56
N ASP A 58 0.10 -4.88 -19.71
CA ASP A 58 1.35 -4.19 -20.06
C ASP A 58 2.60 -4.88 -19.51
N GLY A 59 2.42 -5.90 -18.64
CA GLY A 59 3.51 -6.62 -18.01
C GLY A 59 4.18 -5.85 -16.86
N ASN A 60 3.66 -4.69 -16.45
CA ASN A 60 4.24 -3.86 -15.41
C ASN A 60 3.98 -4.42 -14.02
N TYR A 61 4.98 -4.35 -13.12
CA TYR A 61 4.76 -4.65 -11.71
C TYR A 61 4.19 -3.43 -10.97
N MET A 62 3.38 -3.71 -9.95
CA MET A 62 2.72 -2.72 -9.11
C MET A 62 2.83 -3.12 -7.63
N ILE A 63 2.89 -2.14 -6.74
CA ILE A 63 2.77 -2.37 -5.29
C ILE A 63 1.29 -2.51 -4.94
N VAL A 64 0.96 -3.55 -4.19
CA VAL A 64 -0.34 -3.72 -3.55
C VAL A 64 -0.23 -3.17 -2.14
N MET A 65 -1.00 -2.13 -1.83
CA MET A 65 -0.95 -1.45 -0.54
C MET A 65 -2.33 -1.17 0.03
N GLU A 66 -2.38 -0.85 1.33
CA GLU A 66 -3.61 -0.50 2.03
C GLU A 66 -4.30 0.70 1.38
N TYR A 67 -5.61 0.58 1.19
CA TYR A 67 -6.43 1.66 0.65
C TYR A 67 -6.89 2.60 1.78
N ALA A 68 -6.36 3.83 1.76
CA ALA A 68 -6.77 4.89 2.68
C ALA A 68 -8.15 5.45 2.26
N LYS A 69 -9.23 4.88 2.82
CA LYS A 69 -10.62 5.25 2.49
C LYS A 69 -10.94 6.74 2.67
N GLN A 70 -10.30 7.39 3.64
CA GLN A 70 -10.48 8.82 3.94
C GLN A 70 -9.55 9.73 3.09
N GLY A 71 -8.73 9.14 2.21
CA GLY A 71 -7.77 9.88 1.40
C GLY A 71 -6.57 10.36 2.21
N SER A 72 -5.97 11.47 1.77
CA SER A 72 -4.83 12.06 2.47
C SER A 72 -5.27 12.84 3.70
N LEU A 73 -4.40 12.87 4.73
CA LEU A 73 -4.64 13.65 5.94
C LEU A 73 -4.95 15.12 5.64
N ARG A 74 -4.27 15.72 4.66
CA ARG A 74 -4.55 17.10 4.21
C ARG A 74 -6.01 17.25 3.78
N LYS A 75 -6.49 16.40 2.86
CA LYS A 75 -7.88 16.47 2.38
C LYS A 75 -8.89 16.23 3.50
N LEU A 76 -8.58 15.30 4.41
CA LEU A 76 -9.42 15.02 5.55
C LEU A 76 -9.54 16.26 6.45
N LEU A 77 -8.42 16.87 6.82
CA LEU A 77 -8.37 18.07 7.65
C LEU A 77 -9.07 19.25 6.97
N ASP A 78 -8.82 19.47 5.68
CA ASP A 78 -9.49 20.54 4.91
C ASP A 78 -11.01 20.36 4.94
N SER A 79 -11.52 19.12 4.87
CA SER A 79 -12.95 18.83 4.91
C SER A 79 -13.59 18.91 6.30
N LYS A 80 -12.78 18.80 7.36
CA LYS A 80 -13.21 18.71 8.76
C LYS A 80 -12.77 19.88 9.61
N TYR A 81 -12.18 20.90 8.99
CA TYR A 81 -11.54 22.01 9.69
C TYR A 81 -12.46 22.69 10.70
N SER A 82 -13.73 22.91 10.35
CA SER A 82 -14.73 23.54 11.22
C SER A 82 -15.19 22.68 12.41
N GLU A 83 -14.89 21.38 12.41
CA GLU A 83 -15.24 20.44 13.48
C GLU A 83 -14.07 20.26 14.47
N LEU A 84 -12.89 20.83 14.19
CA LEU A 84 -11.72 20.74 15.06
C LEU A 84 -11.83 21.78 16.18
N ASP A 85 -11.70 21.31 17.42
CA ASP A 85 -11.54 22.13 18.62
C ASP A 85 -10.16 21.87 19.22
N TRP A 86 -9.54 22.89 19.81
CA TRP A 86 -8.14 22.86 20.24
C TRP A 86 -7.96 22.97 21.75
#